data_AF-D3RW74-F1
#
_entry.id   AF-D3RW74-F1
#
_cell.length_a   1.000
_cell.length_b   1.000
_cell.length_c   1.000
_cell.angle_alpha   90.00
_cell.angle_beta   90.00
_cell.angle_gamma   90.00
#
_symmetry.space_group_name_H-M   'P 1'
#
loop_
_entity.id
_entity.type
_entity.pdbx_description
1 polymer ?
#
loop_
_entity_poly.entity_id
_entity_poly.type
_entity_poly.pdbx_seq_one_letter_code
_entity_poly.pdbx_strand_id
1 'polypeptide(L)'
;MSKFQLPTQLKSVPQQELPPVDPDALRQFTAGAKDHRAGQDALPWEKFDPEEQPKYNVSVRLNDYHMAMLRYLAKQMDVSQQKVMNRILRPQIEEKARELSSGK
;
A
#
# COMPACT_ATOMS: atom_id res chain seq x y z
N MET A 1 3.23 -53.87 -7.20
CA MET A 1 2.74 -52.84 -6.25
C MET A 1 3.72 -52.76 -5.09
N SER A 2 4.67 -51.83 -5.16
CA SER A 2 5.80 -51.76 -4.22
C SER A 2 5.48 -50.77 -3.09
N LYS A 3 5.43 -51.27 -1.85
CA LYS A 3 5.18 -50.49 -0.63
C LYS A 3 6.43 -49.68 -0.31
N PHE A 4 6.35 -48.36 -0.47
CA PHE A 4 7.42 -47.44 -0.10
C PHE A 4 7.34 -47.17 1.41
N GLN A 5 8.28 -47.70 2.18
CA GLN A 5 8.44 -47.39 3.60
C GLN A 5 9.45 -46.24 3.74
N LEU A 6 9.05 -45.10 4.31
CA LEU A 6 10.00 -44.06 4.72
C LEU A 6 10.70 -44.49 6.01
N PRO A 7 12.04 -44.52 6.07
CA PRO A 7 12.73 -44.57 7.35
C PRO A 7 12.62 -43.19 8.01
N THR A 8 11.82 -43.11 9.07
CA THR A 8 11.83 -42.01 10.05
C THR A 8 13.18 -42.01 10.76
N GLN A 9 14.16 -41.37 10.14
CA GLN A 9 15.41 -41.02 10.81
C GLN A 9 15.37 -39.51 11.05
N LEU A 10 14.93 -39.14 12.26
CA LEU A 10 15.21 -37.83 12.84
C LEU A 10 16.72 -37.74 13.02
N LYS A 11 17.42 -37.30 11.97
CA LYS A 11 18.79 -36.81 12.11
C LYS A 11 18.72 -35.58 12.99
N SER A 12 19.21 -35.70 14.22
CA SER A 12 19.53 -34.59 15.09
C SER A 12 20.37 -33.60 14.29
N VAL A 13 19.81 -32.40 14.09
CA VAL A 13 20.54 -31.26 13.55
C VAL A 13 21.72 -31.02 14.50
N PRO A 14 22.98 -31.00 14.01
CA PRO A 14 24.08 -30.56 14.85
C PRO A 14 23.76 -29.13 15.26
N GLN A 15 23.72 -28.89 16.56
CA GLN A 15 23.50 -27.56 17.13
C GLN A 15 24.67 -26.69 16.66
N GLN A 16 24.49 -26.02 15.52
CA GLN A 16 25.43 -25.02 15.02
C GLN A 16 25.47 -23.94 16.07
N GLU A 17 26.58 -23.89 16.80
CA GLU A 17 26.96 -22.75 17.62
C GLU A 17 26.87 -21.52 16.70
N LEU A 18 25.86 -20.68 16.94
CA LEU A 18 25.71 -19.42 16.24
C LEU A 18 27.04 -18.68 16.42
N PRO A 19 27.71 -18.25 15.34
CA PRO A 19 28.96 -17.52 15.47
C PRO A 19 28.74 -16.31 16.38
N PRO A 20 29.72 -15.95 17.22
CA PRO A 20 29.58 -14.81 18.12
C PRO A 20 29.22 -13.59 17.29
N VAL A 21 27.98 -13.14 17.44
CA VAL A 21 27.44 -12.02 16.69
C VAL A 21 28.13 -10.78 17.22
N ASP A 22 29.07 -10.23 16.43
CA ASP A 22 29.74 -9.00 16.77
C ASP A 22 28.69 -7.87 16.85
N PRO A 23 28.46 -7.29 18.05
CA PRO A 23 27.47 -6.23 18.22
C PRO A 23 27.80 -5.00 17.37
N ASP A 24 29.06 -4.77 17.03
CA ASP A 24 29.47 -3.68 16.17
C ASP A 24 29.20 -3.99 14.69
N ALA A 25 29.41 -5.24 14.25
CA ALA A 25 28.96 -5.68 12.92
C ALA A 25 27.43 -5.60 12.78
N LEU A 26 26.67 -5.89 13.85
CA LEU A 26 25.22 -5.74 13.86
C LEU A 26 24.79 -4.27 13.79
N ARG A 27 25.52 -3.38 14.48
CA ARG A 27 25.32 -1.92 14.42
C ARG A 27 25.66 -1.36 13.04
N GLN A 28 26.73 -1.83 12.40
CA GLN A 28 27.12 -1.43 11.05
C GLN A 28 26.13 -1.95 10.00
N PHE A 29 25.66 -3.19 10.14
CA PHE A 29 24.60 -3.75 9.30
C PHE A 29 23.29 -2.98 9.43
N THR A 30 22.89 -2.62 10.66
CA THR A 30 21.70 -1.79 10.90
C THR A 30 21.87 -0.33 10.48
N ALA A 31 23.09 0.22 10.53
CA ALA A 31 23.41 1.54 10.00
C ALA A 31 23.32 1.56 8.46
N GLY A 32 23.92 0.57 7.78
CA GLY A 32 23.80 0.42 6.33
C GLY A 32 22.36 0.17 5.85
N ALA A 33 21.55 -0.54 6.64
CA ALA A 33 20.13 -0.74 6.35
C ALA A 33 19.27 0.53 6.56
N LYS A 34 19.71 1.48 7.40
CA LYS A 34 19.06 2.79 7.55
C LYS A 34 19.36 3.70 6.37
N ASP A 35 20.59 3.68 5.85
CA ASP A 35 20.97 4.47 4.68
C ASP A 35 20.28 3.99 3.38
N HIS A 36 19.90 2.71 3.29
CA HIS A 36 19.07 2.22 2.18
C HIS A 36 17.61 2.70 2.20
N ARG A 37 17.11 3.23 3.33
CA ARG A 37 15.80 3.93 3.37
C ARG A 37 15.89 5.37 2.89
N ALA A 38 17.10 5.94 2.76
CA ALA A 38 17.28 7.32 2.30
C ALA A 38 16.97 7.52 0.81
N GLY A 39 16.65 6.45 0.06
CA GLY A 39 16.13 6.52 -1.31
C GLY A 39 14.60 6.58 -1.43
N GLN A 40 13.85 6.49 -0.32
CA GLN A 40 12.42 6.75 -0.32
C GLN A 40 12.21 8.25 -0.07
N ASP A 41 12.26 9.03 -1.14
CA ASP A 41 11.76 10.40 -1.10
C ASP A 41 10.35 10.37 -0.51
N ALA A 42 10.15 11.10 0.60
CA ALA A 42 8.85 11.28 1.21
C ALA A 42 7.83 11.67 0.14
N LEU A 43 6.68 11.01 0.13
CA LEU A 43 5.68 11.26 -0.90
C LEU A 43 5.27 12.74 -0.82
N PRO A 44 5.12 13.44 -1.96
CA PRO A 44 4.98 14.90 -1.97
C PRO A 44 3.74 15.40 -1.21
N TRP A 45 2.78 14.52 -0.91
CA TRP A 45 1.56 14.80 -0.16
C TRP A 45 1.60 14.45 1.33
N GLU A 46 2.66 13.81 1.85
CA GLU A 46 2.76 13.43 3.29
C GLU A 46 2.76 14.62 4.25
N LYS A 47 3.12 15.81 3.75
CA LYS A 47 3.13 17.05 4.53
C LYS A 47 1.76 17.71 4.71
N PHE A 48 0.71 17.20 4.07
CA PHE A 48 -0.62 17.80 4.11
C PHE A 48 -1.58 16.98 5.00
N ASP A 49 -2.53 17.67 5.64
CA ASP A 49 -3.59 17.04 6.43
C ASP A 49 -4.73 16.56 5.50
N PRO A 50 -5.03 15.25 5.46
CA PRO A 50 -6.11 14.71 4.63
C PRO A 50 -7.53 15.14 5.05
N GLU A 51 -7.70 15.61 6.29
CA GLU A 51 -8.98 16.08 6.81
C GLU A 51 -9.12 17.61 6.75
N GLU A 52 -8.16 18.29 6.11
CA GLU A 52 -8.25 19.72 5.83
C GLU A 52 -9.46 20.03 4.94
N GLN A 53 -10.09 21.19 5.16
CA GLN A 53 -11.23 21.64 4.35
C GLN A 53 -10.83 21.78 2.86
N PRO A 54 -11.67 21.33 1.92
CA PRO A 54 -11.38 21.44 0.49
C PRO A 54 -11.21 22.89 0.03
N LYS A 55 -10.05 23.21 -0.57
CA LYS A 55 -9.72 24.57 -1.08
C LYS A 55 -9.79 24.68 -2.60
N TYR A 56 -9.75 23.56 -3.32
CA TYR A 56 -9.63 23.52 -4.78
C TYR A 56 -10.87 22.91 -5.42
N ASN A 57 -11.24 23.43 -6.60
CA ASN A 57 -12.33 22.90 -7.41
C ASN A 57 -11.77 22.12 -8.61
N VAL A 58 -12.42 21.01 -8.94
CA VAL A 58 -12.14 20.21 -10.14
C VAL A 58 -13.37 20.17 -11.02
N SER A 59 -13.21 20.49 -12.30
CA SER A 59 -14.28 20.42 -13.29
C SER A 59 -14.06 19.22 -14.20
N VAL A 60 -15.06 18.33 -14.31
CA VAL A 60 -15.03 17.15 -15.16
C VAL A 60 -16.07 17.28 -16.27
N ARG A 61 -15.67 17.08 -17.52
CA ARG A 61 -16.60 17.04 -18.66
C ARG A 61 -17.21 15.65 -18.78
N LEU A 62 -18.54 15.59 -18.74
CA LEU A 62 -19.31 14.36 -18.87
C LEU A 62 -20.20 14.44 -20.11
N ASN A 63 -20.38 13.30 -20.78
CA ASN A 63 -21.42 13.15 -21.80
C ASN A 63 -22.75 12.76 -21.13
N ASP A 64 -23.82 12.68 -21.91
CA ASP A 64 -25.17 12.39 -21.43
C ASP A 64 -25.26 11.04 -20.70
N TYR A 65 -24.55 10.02 -21.19
CA TYR A 65 -24.51 8.70 -20.58
C TYR A 65 -23.98 8.74 -19.13
N HIS A 66 -22.82 9.37 -18.93
CA HIS A 66 -22.22 9.48 -17.60
C HIS A 66 -23.03 10.42 -16.68
N MET A 67 -23.63 11.48 -17.24
CA MET A 67 -24.48 12.38 -16.46
C MET A 67 -25.75 11.67 -15.98
N ALA A 68 -26.38 10.84 -16.82
CA ALA A 68 -27.53 10.02 -16.43
C ALA A 68 -27.16 9.02 -15.32
N MET A 69 -25.99 8.36 -15.44
CA MET A 69 -25.48 7.44 -14.43
C MET A 69 -25.24 8.15 -13.09
N LEU A 70 -24.59 9.32 -13.09
CA LEU A 70 -24.32 10.09 -11.88
C LEU A 70 -25.61 10.51 -11.17
N ARG A 71 -26.61 10.96 -11.93
CA ARG A 71 -27.94 11.31 -11.39
C ARG A 71 -28.63 10.11 -10.76
N TYR A 72 -28.57 8.95 -11.40
CA TYR A 72 -29.12 7.72 -10.86
C TYR A 72 -28.46 7.36 -9.52
N LEU A 73 -27.13 7.36 -9.46
CA LEU A 73 -26.38 7.05 -8.23
C LEU A 73 -26.70 8.02 -7.09
N ALA A 74 -26.74 9.33 -7.38
CA ALA A 74 -27.11 10.35 -6.39
C ALA A 74 -28.50 10.10 -5.80
N LYS A 75 -29.47 9.71 -6.65
CA LYS A 75 -30.82 9.35 -6.20
C LYS A 75 -30.84 8.10 -5.33
N GLN A 76 -30.12 7.05 -5.71
CA GLN A 76 -30.10 5.79 -4.94
C GLN A 76 -29.41 5.95 -3.57
N MET A 77 -28.39 6.80 -3.50
CA MET A 77 -27.60 7.01 -2.28
C MET A 77 -28.14 8.13 -1.38
N ASP A 78 -29.21 8.81 -1.80
CA ASP A 78 -29.80 9.99 -1.15
C ASP A 78 -28.76 11.07 -0.78
N VAL A 79 -27.89 11.41 -1.73
CA VAL A 79 -26.85 12.44 -1.57
C VAL A 79 -26.67 13.27 -2.83
N SER A 80 -26.03 14.43 -2.70
CA SER A 80 -25.72 15.27 -3.87
C SER A 80 -24.77 14.55 -4.84
N GLN A 81 -24.86 14.90 -6.13
CA GLN A 81 -23.96 14.38 -7.18
C GLN A 81 -22.48 14.65 -6.86
N GLN A 82 -22.17 15.82 -6.29
CA GLN A 82 -20.82 16.15 -5.81
C GLN A 82 -20.35 15.19 -4.71
N LYS A 83 -21.24 14.82 -3.77
CA LYS A 83 -20.91 13.90 -2.69
C LYS A 83 -20.72 12.47 -3.19
N VAL A 84 -21.51 12.03 -4.18
CA VAL A 84 -21.26 10.77 -4.90
C VAL A 84 -19.87 10.78 -5.54
N MET A 85 -19.58 11.84 -6.30
CA MET A 85 -18.30 11.99 -7.00
C MET A 85 -17.13 11.96 -6.01
N ASN A 86 -17.21 12.68 -4.89
CA ASN A 86 -16.16 12.69 -3.88
C ASN A 86 -15.97 11.32 -3.19
N ARG A 87 -17.08 10.60 -2.92
CA ARG A 87 -17.03 9.24 -2.34
C ARG A 87 -16.35 8.24 -3.26
N ILE A 88 -16.40 8.46 -4.58
CA ILE A 88 -15.77 7.57 -5.56
C ILE A 88 -14.34 8.04 -5.87
N LEU A 89 -14.15 9.31 -6.23
CA LEU A 89 -12.87 9.83 -6.72
C LEU A 89 -11.78 9.84 -5.66
N ARG A 90 -12.06 10.27 -4.42
CA ARG A 90 -11.01 10.40 -3.39
C ARG A 90 -10.36 9.04 -3.09
N PRO A 91 -11.12 7.96 -2.80
CA PRO A 91 -10.52 6.64 -2.59
C PRO A 91 -9.78 6.12 -3.82
N GLN A 92 -10.29 6.35 -5.03
CA GLN A 92 -9.64 5.89 -6.26
C GLN A 92 -8.30 6.59 -6.54
N ILE A 93 -8.19 7.89 -6.21
CA ILE A 93 -6.92 8.62 -6.33
C ILE A 93 -5.90 8.08 -5.31
N GLU A 94 -6.32 7.86 -4.06
CA GLU A 94 -5.46 7.32 -3.00
C GLU A 94 -4.99 5.88 -3.32
N GLU A 95 -5.88 5.04 -3.85
CA GLU A 95 -5.56 3.69 -4.31
C GLU A 95 -4.54 3.71 -5.45
N LYS A 96 -4.75 4.56 -6.46
CA LYS A 96 -3.80 4.72 -7.58
C LYS A 96 -2.45 5.26 -7.12
N ALA A 97 -2.43 6.19 -6.18
CA ALA A 97 -1.19 6.71 -5.59
C ALA A 97 -0.42 5.58 -4.87
N ARG A 98 -1.12 4.72 -4.12
CA ARG A 98 -0.53 3.57 -3.42
C ARG A 98 0.02 2.52 -4.38
N GLU A 99 -0.70 2.20 -5.45
CA GLU A 99 -0.22 1.26 -6.48
C GLU A 99 1.12 1.75 -7.06
N LEU A 100 1.22 3.04 -7.40
CA LEU A 100 2.41 3.63 -7.99
C LEU A 100 3.57 3.81 -7.00
N SER A 101 3.28 4.00 -5.71
CA SER A 101 4.30 4.10 -4.66
C SER A 101 4.81 2.74 -4.18
N SER A 102 4.02 1.67 -4.30
CA SER A 102 4.38 0.32 -3.86
C SER A 102 5.12 -0.50 -4.93
N GLY A 103 5.08 -0.05 -6.19
CA GLY A 103 5.84 -0.65 -7.30
C GLY A 103 7.22 -0.04 -7.55
N LYS A 104 7.70 0.82 -6.64
CA LYS A 104 9.07 1.37 -6.61
C LYS A 104 9.85 0.72 -5.47
#